data_AF-A0A7I8VFH4-F1
#
_entry.id   AF-A0A7I8VFH4-F1
#
_cell.length_a   1.000
_cell.length_b   1.000
_cell.length_c   1.000
_cell.angle_alpha   90.00
_cell.angle_beta   90.00
_cell.angle_gamma   90.00
#
_symmetry.space_group_name_H-M   'P 1'
#
loop_
_entity.id
_entity.type
_entity.pdbx_description
1 polymer ?
#
loop_
_entity_poly.entity_id
_entity_poly.type
_entity_poly.pdbx_seq_one_letter_code
_entity_poly.pdbx_strand_id
1 'polypeptide(L)'
;MANSGIDFNVFDEVIKRVLGGWTGYQLAIQHSSGGAHTKEKSEWFIWAISDFFKQNANLFPDEVEDFITDILNTEFNTILEDGSIQQISSKLCEFFKMVKEGDYENLKTRVNVIPGSAVGNSQSLPNDDDSDDSEEGEPNLVPATSNPPKNESRPEPMDDDGWTVVNRKKH
;
A
#
# COMPACT_ATOMS: atom_id res chain seq x y z
N MET A 1 37.30 19.08 -0.20
CA MET A 1 36.38 18.19 -0.93
C MET A 1 35.55 17.45 0.11
N ALA A 2 34.24 17.71 0.18
CA ALA A 2 33.38 16.96 1.08
C ALA A 2 33.21 15.55 0.52
N ASN A 3 33.69 14.55 1.26
CA ASN A 3 33.24 13.17 1.10
C ASN A 3 31.80 13.12 1.60
N SER A 4 30.86 13.54 0.76
CA SER A 4 29.45 13.33 1.04
C SER A 4 29.17 11.86 0.76
N GLY A 5 29.23 11.03 1.81
CA GLY A 5 28.70 9.68 1.74
C GLY A 5 27.24 9.74 1.28
N ILE A 6 26.82 8.72 0.53
CA ILE A 6 25.44 8.60 0.05
C ILE A 6 24.50 8.67 1.26
N ASP A 7 23.55 9.59 1.23
CA ASP A 7 22.61 9.79 2.34
C ASP A 7 21.46 8.78 2.23
N PHE A 8 21.71 7.56 2.73
CA PHE A 8 20.78 6.45 2.55
C PHE A 8 19.43 6.67 3.25
N ASN A 9 19.35 7.52 4.27
CA ASN A 9 18.06 7.89 4.86
C ASN A 9 17.17 8.60 3.83
N VAL A 10 17.76 9.47 2.98
CA VAL A 10 17.04 10.13 1.89
C VAL A 10 16.62 9.10 0.85
N PHE A 11 17.50 8.17 0.52
CA PHE A 11 17.19 7.11 -0.45
C PHE A 11 16.07 6.18 0.03
N ASP A 12 16.02 5.84 1.32
CA ASP A 12 14.95 5.02 1.91
C ASP A 12 13.58 5.70 1.76
N GLU A 13 13.50 7.02 1.98
CA GLU A 13 12.29 7.80 1.76
C GLU A 13 11.88 7.84 0.28
N VAL A 14 12.86 7.89 -0.62
CA VAL A 14 12.60 7.81 -2.07
C VAL A 14 12.05 6.43 -2.44
N ILE A 15 12.64 5.34 -1.94
CA ILE A 15 12.16 3.97 -2.19
C ILE A 15 10.70 3.84 -1.70
N LYS A 16 10.41 4.26 -0.47
CA LYS A 16 9.04 4.31 0.07
C LYS A 16 8.10 5.03 -0.87
N ARG A 17 8.53 6.18 -1.39
CA ARG A 17 7.71 7.01 -2.26
C ARG A 17 7.45 6.38 -3.63
N VAL A 18 8.45 5.75 -4.21
CA VAL A 18 8.37 5.02 -5.48
C VAL A 18 7.45 3.82 -5.36
N LEU A 19 7.65 2.97 -4.34
CA LEU A 19 6.79 1.82 -4.06
C LEU A 19 5.35 2.24 -3.72
N GLY A 20 5.19 3.34 -2.99
CA GLY A 20 3.89 3.93 -2.67
C GLY A 20 3.08 4.35 -3.90
N GLY A 21 3.76 4.84 -4.94
CA GLY A 21 3.13 5.19 -6.22
C GLY A 21 3.01 4.05 -7.21
N TRP A 22 3.53 2.86 -6.90
CA TRP A 22 3.50 1.71 -7.78
C TRP A 22 2.21 0.92 -7.62
N THR A 23 1.28 1.09 -8.56
CA THR A 23 -0.06 0.50 -8.49
C THR A 23 -0.05 -1.02 -8.33
N GLY A 24 0.77 -1.74 -9.11
CA GLY A 24 0.87 -3.21 -9.01
C GLY A 24 1.26 -3.68 -7.61
N TYR A 25 2.24 -3.01 -7.01
CA TYR A 25 2.68 -3.29 -5.64
C TYR A 25 1.64 -2.91 -4.57
N GLN A 26 0.97 -1.76 -4.72
CA GLN A 26 -0.09 -1.35 -3.78
C GLN A 26 -1.28 -2.33 -3.81
N LEU A 27 -1.65 -2.82 -4.99
CA LEU A 27 -2.68 -3.86 -5.12
C LEU A 27 -2.24 -5.17 -4.45
N ALA A 28 -0.98 -5.57 -4.63
CA ALA A 28 -0.44 -6.77 -3.98
C ALA A 28 -0.54 -6.68 -2.45
N ILE A 29 -0.23 -5.52 -1.88
CA ILE A 29 -0.39 -5.25 -0.44
C ILE A 29 -1.87 -5.30 -0.02
N GLN A 30 -2.75 -4.62 -0.76
CA GLN A 30 -4.18 -4.52 -0.45
C GLN A 30 -4.85 -5.90 -0.42
N HIS A 31 -4.46 -6.79 -1.34
CA HIS A 31 -4.97 -8.15 -1.40
C HIS A 31 -4.29 -9.11 -0.41
N SER A 32 -3.42 -8.61 0.48
CA SER A 32 -2.62 -9.43 1.42
C SER A 32 -1.88 -10.56 0.72
N SER A 33 -1.30 -10.28 -0.46
CA SER A 33 -0.66 -11.30 -1.30
C SER A 33 0.58 -11.92 -0.61
N GLY A 34 1.16 -11.23 0.40
CA GLY A 34 2.19 -11.75 1.29
C GLY A 34 1.69 -12.46 2.56
N GLY A 35 0.38 -12.72 2.67
CA GLY A 35 -0.26 -13.34 3.83
C GLY A 35 -0.37 -12.42 5.05
N ALA A 36 -0.47 -13.00 6.26
CA ALA A 36 -0.65 -12.28 7.52
C ALA A 36 0.49 -11.27 7.84
N HIS A 37 1.64 -11.42 7.20
CA HIS A 37 2.84 -10.60 7.39
C HIS A 37 3.07 -9.58 6.27
N THR A 38 2.08 -9.31 5.42
CA THR A 38 2.24 -8.42 4.24
C THR A 38 2.80 -7.04 4.62
N LYS A 39 2.39 -6.47 5.76
CA LYS A 39 2.91 -5.18 6.23
C LYS A 39 4.40 -5.24 6.62
N GLU A 40 4.79 -6.25 7.39
CA GLU A 40 6.17 -6.49 7.82
C GLU A 40 7.08 -6.74 6.60
N LYS A 41 6.60 -7.55 5.65
CA LYS A 41 7.28 -7.78 4.37
C LYS A 41 7.45 -6.50 3.55
N SER A 42 6.46 -5.61 3.55
CA SER A 42 6.58 -4.31 2.87
C SER A 42 7.67 -3.43 3.47
N GLU A 43 7.75 -3.36 4.80
CA GLU A 43 8.80 -2.60 5.50
C GLU A 43 10.19 -3.21 5.25
N TRP A 44 10.28 -4.54 5.33
CA TRP A 44 11.50 -5.28 4.99
C TRP A 44 11.92 -5.07 3.53
N PHE A 45 10.97 -5.02 2.59
CA PHE A 45 11.29 -4.87 1.17
C PHE A 45 11.95 -3.52 0.85
N ILE A 46 11.52 -2.45 1.51
CA ILE A 46 12.19 -1.13 1.41
C ILE A 46 13.65 -1.25 1.85
N TRP A 47 13.90 -1.89 3.00
CA TRP A 47 15.24 -2.11 3.51
C TRP A 47 16.07 -2.99 2.55
N ALA A 48 15.48 -4.07 2.00
CA ALA A 48 16.17 -4.98 1.10
C ALA A 48 16.63 -4.28 -0.19
N ILE A 49 15.79 -3.42 -0.79
CA ILE A 49 16.18 -2.59 -1.93
C ILE A 49 17.31 -1.65 -1.53
N SER A 50 17.16 -0.92 -0.42
CA SER A 50 18.19 0.00 0.06
C SER A 50 19.54 -0.70 0.26
N ASP A 51 19.52 -1.87 0.89
CA ASP A 51 20.71 -2.68 1.15
C ASP A 51 21.34 -3.21 -0.15
N PHE A 52 20.53 -3.60 -1.12
CA PHE A 52 21.02 -3.98 -2.45
C PHE A 52 21.79 -2.84 -3.14
N PHE A 53 21.28 -1.61 -3.08
CA PHE A 53 21.99 -0.43 -3.59
C PHE A 53 23.21 -0.03 -2.74
N LYS A 54 23.20 -0.31 -1.42
CA LYS A 54 24.37 -0.09 -0.53
C LYS A 54 25.53 -1.02 -0.90
N GLN A 55 25.22 -2.29 -1.17
CA GLN A 55 26.22 -3.31 -1.46
C GLN A 55 26.80 -3.18 -2.88
N ASN A 56 26.08 -2.55 -3.80
CA ASN A 56 26.44 -2.48 -5.22
C ASN A 56 26.61 -1.03 -5.70
N ALA A 57 27.84 -0.64 -6.04
CA ALA A 57 28.16 0.76 -6.37
C ALA A 57 27.58 1.25 -7.71
N ASN A 58 27.28 0.33 -8.64
CA ASN A 58 26.82 0.62 -10.00
C ASN A 58 25.83 -0.46 -10.47
N LEU A 59 24.57 -0.34 -10.07
CA LEU A 59 23.51 -1.23 -10.53
C LEU A 59 22.89 -0.73 -11.84
N PHE A 60 22.69 -1.64 -12.78
CA PHE A 60 21.87 -1.41 -13.97
C PHE A 60 20.39 -1.68 -13.66
N PRO A 61 19.45 -1.03 -14.39
CA PRO A 61 18.02 -1.25 -14.19
C PRO A 61 17.60 -2.72 -14.29
N ASP A 62 18.20 -3.48 -15.21
CA ASP A 62 17.88 -4.90 -15.41
C ASP A 62 18.25 -5.75 -14.18
N GLU A 63 19.38 -5.45 -13.51
CA GLU A 63 19.79 -6.14 -12.28
C GLU A 63 18.83 -5.86 -11.11
N VAL A 64 18.33 -4.61 -11.03
CA VAL A 64 17.36 -4.21 -10.02
C VAL A 64 15.98 -4.81 -10.32
N GLU A 65 15.62 -4.93 -11.60
CA GLU A 65 14.41 -5.59 -12.06
C GLU A 65 14.39 -7.07 -11.69
N ASP A 66 15.47 -7.80 -11.97
CA ASP A 66 15.59 -9.21 -11.60
C ASP A 66 15.45 -9.39 -10.09
N PHE A 67 16.15 -8.56 -9.30
CA PHE A 67 16.07 -8.59 -7.84
C PHE A 67 14.67 -8.31 -7.28
N ILE A 68 13.99 -7.28 -7.80
CA ILE A 68 12.62 -6.95 -7.39
C ILE A 68 11.65 -8.06 -7.80
N THR A 69 11.80 -8.61 -9.01
CA THR A 69 10.96 -9.68 -9.54
C THR A 69 11.05 -10.92 -8.66
N ASP A 70 12.27 -11.32 -8.29
CA ASP A 70 12.48 -12.46 -7.41
C ASP A 70 11.76 -12.29 -6.07
N ILE A 71 11.89 -11.11 -5.44
CA ILE A 71 11.22 -10.83 -4.16
C ILE A 71 9.70 -10.83 -4.30
N LEU A 72 9.14 -10.21 -5.35
CA LEU A 72 7.70 -10.20 -5.56
C LEU A 72 7.15 -11.62 -5.76
N ASN A 73 7.87 -12.46 -6.49
CA ASN A 73 7.49 -13.85 -6.73
C ASN A 73 7.60 -14.70 -5.46
N THR A 74 8.70 -14.61 -4.69
CA THR A 74 8.94 -15.49 -3.54
C THR A 74 8.25 -15.00 -2.27
N GLU A 75 8.28 -13.71 -1.98
CA GLU A 75 7.79 -13.16 -0.72
C GLU A 75 6.36 -12.66 -0.78
N PHE A 76 5.94 -12.10 -1.91
CA PHE A 76 4.59 -11.55 -2.09
C PHE A 76 3.69 -12.44 -2.95
N ASN A 77 4.20 -13.58 -3.46
CA ASN A 77 3.48 -14.48 -4.36
C ASN A 77 2.75 -13.71 -5.48
N THR A 78 3.41 -12.68 -6.02
CA THR A 78 2.86 -11.70 -6.96
C THR A 78 3.70 -11.70 -8.22
N ILE A 79 3.05 -11.93 -9.36
CA ILE A 79 3.67 -11.87 -10.69
C ILE A 79 3.11 -10.62 -11.40
N LEU A 80 3.97 -9.70 -11.80
CA LEU A 80 3.60 -8.50 -12.55
C LEU A 80 4.23 -8.55 -13.95
N GLU A 81 3.42 -8.76 -14.98
CA GLU A 81 3.86 -8.85 -16.39
C GLU A 81 3.52 -7.58 -17.20
N ASP A 82 3.15 -6.50 -16.52
CA ASP A 82 2.75 -5.23 -17.15
C ASP A 82 3.94 -4.33 -17.51
N GLY A 83 5.18 -4.81 -17.33
CA GLY A 83 6.41 -4.05 -17.53
C GLY A 83 6.60 -2.91 -16.53
N SER A 84 5.83 -2.90 -15.43
CA SER A 84 5.97 -1.87 -14.40
C SER A 84 7.23 -2.05 -13.55
N ILE A 85 7.71 -3.30 -13.37
CA ILE A 85 8.95 -3.59 -12.63
C ILE A 85 10.14 -2.85 -13.28
N GLN A 86 10.35 -3.03 -14.58
CA GLN A 86 11.39 -2.33 -15.34
C GLN A 86 11.36 -0.80 -15.16
N GLN A 87 10.16 -0.21 -15.18
CA GLN A 87 9.97 1.23 -14.99
C GLN A 87 10.36 1.67 -13.56
N ILE A 88 10.00 0.87 -12.56
CA ILE A 88 10.34 1.12 -11.16
C ILE A 88 11.85 0.99 -10.94
N SER A 89 12.47 -0.07 -11.45
CA SER A 89 13.92 -0.28 -11.40
C SER A 89 14.69 0.88 -12.02
N SER A 90 14.28 1.33 -13.21
CA SER A 90 14.88 2.48 -13.89
C SER A 90 14.81 3.76 -13.05
N LYS A 91 13.64 4.02 -12.43
CA LYS A 91 13.45 5.18 -11.53
C LYS A 91 14.34 5.09 -10.29
N LEU A 92 14.45 3.93 -9.67
CA LEU A 92 15.30 3.72 -8.50
C LEU A 92 16.77 3.97 -8.82
N CYS A 93 17.27 3.47 -9.96
CA CYS A 93 18.63 3.75 -10.42
C CYS A 93 18.85 5.25 -10.67
N GLU A 94 17.90 5.93 -11.32
CA GLU A 94 17.98 7.38 -11.58
C GLU A 94 18.04 8.18 -10.27
N PHE A 95 17.17 7.87 -9.32
CA PHE A 95 17.15 8.58 -8.04
C PHE A 95 18.38 8.27 -7.18
N PHE A 96 18.86 7.03 -7.19
CA PHE A 96 20.10 6.68 -6.50
C PHE A 96 21.28 7.48 -7.02
N LYS A 97 21.35 7.68 -8.34
CA LYS A 97 22.36 8.54 -8.97
C LYS A 97 22.26 9.99 -8.49
N MET A 98 21.05 10.56 -8.43
CA MET A 98 20.84 11.93 -7.93
C MET A 98 21.25 12.07 -6.45
N VAL A 99 20.94 11.08 -5.59
CA VAL A 99 21.39 11.06 -4.19
C VAL A 99 22.91 11.01 -4.10
N LYS A 100 23.56 10.19 -4.93
CA LYS A 100 25.03 10.08 -5.00
C LYS A 100 25.69 11.38 -5.48
N GLU A 101 25.04 12.11 -6.38
CA GLU A 101 25.51 13.40 -6.89
C GLU A 101 25.18 14.58 -5.96
N GLY A 102 24.34 14.35 -4.93
CA GLY A 102 23.88 15.39 -4.00
C GLY A 102 22.85 16.36 -4.61
N ASP A 103 22.22 15.98 -5.72
CA ASP A 103 21.23 16.80 -6.42
C ASP A 103 19.83 16.64 -5.81
N TYR A 104 19.71 17.05 -4.53
CA TYR A 104 18.49 16.87 -3.75
C TYR A 104 17.32 17.72 -4.24
N GLU A 105 17.57 18.83 -4.92
CA GLU A 105 16.50 19.71 -5.42
C GLU A 105 15.77 19.03 -6.59
N ASN A 106 16.51 18.51 -7.59
CA ASN A 106 15.91 17.76 -8.68
C ASN A 106 15.26 16.46 -8.19
N LEU A 107 15.88 15.78 -7.23
CA LEU A 107 15.32 14.59 -6.59
C LEU A 107 13.94 14.90 -6.00
N LYS A 108 13.81 15.92 -5.15
CA LYS A 108 12.53 16.32 -4.53
C LYS A 108 11.48 16.64 -5.59
N THR A 109 11.83 17.43 -6.62
CA THR A 109 10.88 17.79 -7.68
C THR A 109 10.32 16.56 -8.37
N ARG A 110 11.16 15.57 -8.71
CA ARG A 110 10.72 14.35 -9.40
C ARG A 110 9.94 13.41 -8.48
N VAL A 111 10.38 13.27 -7.23
CA VAL A 111 9.72 12.43 -6.22
C VAL A 111 8.33 12.95 -5.87
N ASN A 112 8.13 14.28 -5.86
CA ASN A 112 6.83 14.90 -5.61
C ASN A 112 5.79 14.66 -6.71
N VAL A 113 6.21 14.36 -7.94
CA VAL A 113 5.31 14.10 -9.08
C VAL A 113 4.80 12.66 -9.08
N ILE A 114 5.46 11.75 -8.37
CA ILE A 114 4.96 10.38 -8.20
C ILE A 114 3.58 10.50 -7.51
N PRO A 115 2.51 9.82 -7.92
CA PRO A 115 1.25 9.86 -7.18
C PRO A 115 1.46 9.25 -5.79
N GLY A 116 0.94 9.88 -4.73
CA GLY A 116 1.00 9.31 -3.37
C GLY A 116 0.24 8.00 -3.31
N SER A 117 0.62 7.10 -2.39
CA SER A 117 -0.19 5.91 -2.14
C SER A 117 -1.59 6.36 -1.71
N ALA A 118 -2.61 6.02 -2.49
CA ALA A 118 -4.01 6.22 -2.12
C ALA A 118 -4.44 5.27 -0.99
N VAL A 119 -3.57 4.33 -0.60
CA VAL A 119 -3.82 3.35 0.45
C VAL A 119 -3.24 3.88 1.76
N GLY A 120 -4.04 4.72 2.42
CA GLY A 120 -3.99 4.96 3.87
C GLY A 120 -2.67 5.45 4.46
N ASN A 121 -2.34 6.73 4.28
CA ASN A 121 -1.44 7.42 5.21
C ASN A 121 -2.15 8.62 5.85
N SER A 122 -3.03 8.32 6.81
CA SER A 122 -3.31 9.23 7.91
C SER A 122 -2.09 9.23 8.84
N GLN A 123 -1.01 9.88 8.45
CA GLN A 123 0.02 10.32 9.40
C GLN A 123 0.13 11.85 9.33
N SER A 124 -0.61 12.43 10.27
CA SER A 124 -0.56 13.79 10.78
C SER A 124 0.84 14.24 11.18
N LEU A 125 1.21 15.46 10.79
CA LEU A 125 2.08 16.38 11.54
C LEU A 125 1.74 17.83 11.11
N PRO A 126 1.90 18.88 11.96
CA PRO A 126 2.09 18.92 13.42
C PRO A 126 0.95 19.66 14.17
N ASN A 127 0.95 19.52 15.51
CA ASN A 127 0.12 20.21 16.50
C ASN A 127 -0.22 21.68 16.15
N ASP A 128 -1.50 22.02 16.25
CA ASP A 128 -1.89 23.23 16.94
C ASP A 128 -2.95 22.86 17.98
N ASP A 129 -2.63 23.23 19.21
CA ASP A 129 -3.42 23.11 20.42
C ASP A 129 -4.54 24.15 20.32
N ASP A 130 -5.79 23.72 20.17
CA ASP A 130 -6.88 24.52 20.70
C ASP A 130 -7.97 23.59 21.24
N SER A 131 -8.03 23.64 22.56
CA SER A 131 -9.05 23.10 23.43
C SER A 131 -10.40 23.73 23.09
N ASP A 132 -11.42 22.93 22.81
CA ASP A 132 -12.72 23.24 23.40
C ASP A 132 -13.55 21.99 23.70
N ASP A 133 -13.96 22.01 24.96
CA ASP A 133 -14.72 21.08 25.74
C ASP A 133 -16.20 21.25 25.40
N SER A 134 -16.95 20.16 25.23
CA SER A 134 -18.41 20.21 25.35
C SER A 134 -18.97 18.83 25.65
N GLU A 135 -19.51 18.79 26.87
CA GLU A 135 -20.09 17.69 27.62
C GLU A 135 -21.23 16.90 26.95
N GLU A 136 -21.21 15.61 27.29
CA GLU A 136 -22.29 14.76 27.82
C GLU A 136 -23.73 14.90 27.31
N GLY A 137 -24.30 13.74 26.93
CA GLY A 137 -25.74 13.62 26.74
C GLY A 137 -26.24 12.23 26.36
N GLU A 138 -25.96 11.20 27.17
CA GLU A 138 -26.94 10.11 27.34
C GLU A 138 -27.86 10.49 28.51
N PRO A 139 -29.19 10.29 28.43
CA PRO A 139 -29.71 9.11 29.11
C PRO A 139 -31.07 8.56 28.62
N ASN A 140 -31.35 7.34 29.13
CA ASN A 140 -32.64 6.69 29.43
C ASN A 140 -33.36 5.92 28.30
N LEU A 141 -33.48 4.59 28.36
CA LEU A 141 -34.17 3.71 29.34
C LEU A 141 -35.67 4.01 29.53
N VAL A 142 -36.57 3.19 28.94
CA VAL A 142 -37.72 2.52 29.63
C VAL A 142 -38.14 1.25 28.85
N PRO A 143 -38.89 0.30 29.45
CA PRO A 143 -38.74 -1.15 29.21
C PRO A 143 -39.94 -1.88 28.56
N ALA A 144 -39.65 -3.15 28.22
CA ALA A 144 -40.46 -4.37 28.31
C ALA A 144 -41.93 -4.40 27.83
N THR A 145 -42.20 -5.25 26.82
CA THR A 145 -43.20 -6.33 26.97
C THR A 145 -42.73 -7.62 26.27
N SER A 146 -42.56 -8.67 27.07
CA SER A 146 -42.86 -10.10 26.85
C SER A 146 -42.87 -10.72 25.43
N ASN A 147 -41.91 -11.63 25.27
CA ASN A 147 -41.70 -12.75 24.32
C ASN A 147 -42.83 -13.84 24.37
N PRO A 148 -42.78 -14.99 23.64
CA PRO A 148 -42.72 -15.31 22.18
C PRO A 148 -43.67 -16.53 21.90
N PRO A 149 -43.42 -17.57 21.05
CA PRO A 149 -42.59 -17.77 19.84
C PRO A 149 -43.46 -18.26 18.63
N LYS A 150 -43.01 -18.40 17.38
CA LYS A 150 -42.11 -19.44 16.85
C LYS A 150 -42.21 -19.31 15.32
N ASN A 151 -41.12 -19.11 14.59
CA ASN A 151 -40.76 -20.03 13.52
C ASN A 151 -39.31 -19.78 13.08
N GLU A 152 -38.56 -20.87 13.05
CA GLU A 152 -37.21 -20.98 12.52
C GLU A 152 -37.16 -20.52 11.06
N SER A 153 -36.06 -19.86 10.69
CA SER A 153 -35.11 -20.37 9.67
C SER A 153 -34.27 -19.22 9.09
N ARG A 154 -33.00 -19.16 9.50
CA ARG A 154 -31.88 -18.80 8.62
C ARG A 154 -31.27 -20.13 8.13
N PRO A 155 -30.67 -20.24 6.95
CA PRO A 155 -29.55 -19.41 6.50
C PRO A 155 -29.76 -18.77 5.11
N GLU A 156 -29.02 -17.70 4.84
CA GLU A 156 -28.74 -17.23 3.47
C GLU A 156 -27.60 -18.07 2.86
N PRO A 157 -27.04 -17.77 1.68
CA PRO A 157 -27.51 -17.05 0.49
C PRO A 157 -27.38 -17.98 -0.74
N MET A 158 -27.71 -17.52 -1.96
CA MET A 158 -26.84 -17.70 -3.13
C MET A 158 -27.48 -17.11 -4.38
N ASP A 159 -26.62 -16.45 -5.12
CA ASP A 159 -26.78 -15.76 -6.38
C ASP A 159 -27.58 -16.57 -7.42
N ASP A 160 -28.38 -15.87 -8.22
CA ASP A 160 -28.19 -15.70 -9.66
C ASP A 160 -29.52 -15.19 -10.23
N ASP A 161 -29.64 -13.87 -10.39
CA ASP A 161 -30.73 -13.20 -11.13
C ASP A 161 -30.62 -13.54 -12.62
N GLY A 162 -30.95 -14.79 -12.91
CA GLY A 162 -30.86 -15.44 -14.21
C GLY A 162 -32.01 -16.40 -14.46
N TRP A 163 -33.18 -16.20 -13.83
CA TRP A 163 -34.38 -16.98 -14.19
C TRP A 163 -35.67 -16.16 -14.27
N THR A 164 -36.35 -16.41 -15.38
CA THR A 164 -37.42 -15.62 -15.98
C THR A 164 -38.77 -15.79 -15.28
N VAL A 165 -39.52 -14.69 -15.20
CA VAL A 165 -40.93 -14.61 -14.79
C VAL A 165 -41.81 -15.59 -15.58
N VAL A 166 -42.64 -16.36 -14.88
CA VAL A 166 -43.79 -17.04 -15.49
C VAL A 166 -45.04 -16.89 -14.63
N ASN A 167 -45.91 -15.96 -15.02
CA ASN A 167 -47.28 -15.82 -14.51
C ASN A 167 -48.11 -17.06 -14.85
N ARG A 168 -48.90 -17.59 -13.90
CA ARG A 168 -50.22 -18.18 -14.21
C ARG A 168 -51.26 -17.85 -13.14
N LYS A 169 -52.36 -17.26 -13.62
CA LYS A 169 -53.60 -16.93 -12.92
C LYS A 169 -54.54 -18.15 -12.87
N LYS A 170 -55.47 -18.10 -11.90
CA LYS A 170 -56.73 -18.86 -11.71
C LYS A 170 -56.64 -19.87 -10.54
N HIS A 171 -57.63 -20.00 -9.66
CA HIS A 171 -59.07 -19.67 -9.75
C HIS A 171 -59.60 -19.33 -8.35
#